data_AF-A0A936JCY4-F1
#
_entry.id   AF-A0A936JCY4-F1
#
_cell.length_a   1.000
_cell.length_b   1.000
_cell.length_c   1.000
_cell.angle_alpha   90.00
_cell.angle_beta   90.00
_cell.angle_gamma   90.00
#
_symmetry.space_group_name_H-M   'P 1'
#
loop_
_entity.id
_entity.type
_entity.pdbx_description
1 polymer ?
#
loop_
_entity_poly.entity_id
_entity_poly.type
_entity_poly.pdbx_seq_one_letter_code
_entity_poly.pdbx_strand_id
1 'polypeptide(L)'
;MKRLFTAWMLMYSVAGATVIDRYATELDVHADGGSRAMVTLDLTNCQAGRFVLPLGFGGMGRLEVQAAPDGVVLKPVPGKESSTLEIELPPGIAASTSLRFAFAAPDVLGRPKMAAGEKAKSAADTQLLRHSFVNTGALEIGVYELSVQLPGDLRVQKIAEQLPKPKRNDVLPRVRLDRTDGRQGADLQLANMKQGDRTSMVLNVVSARHSYGWLLAGLALSLAYLVGFRSLVKADPSPESQSAQPS
;
A
#
# COMPACT_ATOMS: atom_id res chain seq x y z
N MET A 1 -19.35 -5.10 -71.44
CA MET A 1 -19.09 -3.93 -70.57
C MET A 1 -19.01 -4.40 -69.13
N LYS A 2 -18.04 -3.85 -68.39
CA LYS A 2 -17.39 -4.39 -67.19
C LYS A 2 -18.36 -4.54 -66.00
N ARG A 3 -18.35 -5.72 -65.37
CA ARG A 3 -19.02 -6.02 -64.10
C ARG A 3 -18.30 -5.27 -62.97
N LEU A 4 -19.02 -4.37 -62.31
CA LEU A 4 -18.58 -3.70 -61.08
C LEU A 4 -18.49 -4.76 -59.97
N PHE A 5 -17.27 -5.11 -59.56
CA PHE A 5 -17.03 -5.81 -58.30
C PHE A 5 -16.79 -4.76 -57.23
N THR A 6 -17.82 -4.49 -56.44
CA THR A 6 -17.71 -3.69 -55.21
C THR A 6 -17.03 -4.56 -54.17
N ALA A 7 -15.70 -4.46 -54.08
CA ALA A 7 -14.94 -5.06 -53.00
C ALA A 7 -15.25 -4.30 -51.70
N TRP A 8 -16.17 -4.85 -50.91
CA TRP A 8 -16.37 -4.45 -49.51
C TRP A 8 -15.09 -4.80 -48.75
N MET A 9 -14.29 -3.77 -48.53
CA MET A 9 -13.08 -3.79 -47.73
C MET A 9 -13.50 -4.01 -46.27
N LEU A 10 -13.54 -5.27 -45.85
CA LEU A 10 -13.58 -5.66 -44.44
C LEU A 10 -12.29 -5.15 -43.80
N MET A 11 -12.36 -3.95 -43.22
CA MET A 11 -11.41 -3.45 -42.24
C MET A 11 -11.53 -4.35 -41.00
N TYR A 12 -10.88 -5.51 -41.04
CA TYR A 12 -10.54 -6.23 -39.81
C TYR A 12 -9.52 -5.36 -39.08
N SER A 13 -10.00 -4.50 -38.19
CA SER A 13 -9.17 -4.01 -37.10
C SER A 13 -8.65 -5.25 -36.39
N VAL A 14 -7.32 -5.43 -36.41
CA VAL A 14 -6.65 -6.40 -35.54
C VAL A 14 -6.79 -5.84 -34.14
N ALA A 15 -7.95 -6.08 -33.53
CA ALA A 15 -8.24 -5.69 -32.16
C ALA A 15 -7.28 -6.50 -31.28
N GLY A 16 -6.34 -5.80 -30.63
CA GLY A 16 -5.52 -6.39 -29.58
C GLY A 16 -6.43 -6.98 -28.49
N ALA A 17 -5.94 -7.99 -27.78
CA ALA A 17 -6.65 -8.51 -26.62
C ALA A 17 -6.84 -7.39 -25.58
N THR A 18 -7.92 -7.45 -24.80
CA THR A 18 -8.16 -6.53 -23.68
C THR A 18 -6.91 -6.47 -22.78
N VAL A 19 -6.48 -5.28 -22.41
CA VAL A 19 -5.34 -5.06 -21.50
C VAL A 19 -5.81 -4.25 -20.31
N ILE A 20 -5.31 -4.60 -19.12
CA ILE A 20 -5.46 -3.75 -17.94
C ILE A 20 -4.30 -2.76 -17.98
N ASP A 21 -4.55 -1.54 -18.45
CA ASP A 21 -3.50 -0.51 -18.53
C ASP A 21 -3.05 -0.12 -17.12
N ARG A 22 -4.01 0.08 -16.21
CA ARG A 22 -3.76 0.39 -14.81
C ARG A 22 -4.70 -0.38 -13.88
N TYR A 23 -4.11 -0.91 -12.82
CA TYR A 23 -4.81 -1.50 -11.68
C TYR A 23 -4.34 -0.75 -10.43
N ALA A 24 -5.15 0.18 -9.94
CA ALA A 24 -4.88 0.92 -8.71
C ALA A 24 -5.81 0.47 -7.58
N THR A 25 -5.24 0.19 -6.41
CA THR A 25 -5.96 -0.13 -5.18
C THR A 25 -5.61 0.88 -4.09
N GLU A 26 -6.60 1.58 -3.56
CA GLU A 26 -6.48 2.41 -2.36
C GLU A 26 -7.07 1.63 -1.18
N LEU A 27 -6.29 1.44 -0.12
CA LEU A 27 -6.66 0.64 1.03
C LEU A 27 -6.69 1.53 2.27
N ASP A 28 -7.89 1.84 2.76
CA ASP A 28 -8.08 2.55 4.03
C ASP A 28 -8.24 1.53 5.16
N VAL A 29 -7.26 1.46 6.05
CA VAL A 29 -7.23 0.52 7.15
C VAL A 29 -7.91 1.13 8.36
N HIS A 30 -8.85 0.39 8.96
CA HIS A 30 -9.58 0.80 10.15
C HIS A 30 -8.88 0.33 11.43
N ALA A 31 -9.25 0.91 12.56
CA ALA A 31 -8.66 0.60 13.87
C ALA A 31 -8.94 -0.84 14.35
N ASP A 32 -9.97 -1.50 13.81
CA ASP A 32 -10.32 -2.90 14.10
C ASP A 32 -9.46 -3.92 13.33
N GLY A 33 -8.58 -3.45 12.43
CA GLY A 33 -7.73 -4.28 11.57
C GLY A 33 -8.39 -4.68 10.25
N GLY A 34 -9.67 -4.38 10.07
CA GLY A 34 -10.35 -4.44 8.79
C GLY A 34 -9.97 -3.27 7.89
N SER A 35 -10.41 -3.30 6.63
CA SER A 35 -10.12 -2.23 5.69
C SER A 35 -11.20 -2.09 4.61
N ARG A 36 -11.26 -0.91 4.03
CA ARG A 36 -11.99 -0.66 2.79
C ARG A 36 -10.99 -0.56 1.65
N ALA A 37 -11.10 -1.48 0.69
CA ALA A 37 -10.33 -1.44 -0.55
C ALA A 37 -11.18 -0.77 -1.63
N MET A 38 -10.62 0.24 -2.29
CA MET A 38 -11.16 0.92 -3.45
C MET A 38 -10.29 0.59 -4.64
N VAL A 39 -10.85 0.00 -5.68
CA VAL A 39 -10.13 -0.39 -6.88
C VAL A 39 -10.58 0.46 -8.06
N THR A 40 -9.60 0.97 -8.80
CA THR A 40 -9.78 1.60 -10.10
C THR A 40 -9.05 0.77 -11.16
N LEU A 41 -9.77 0.35 -12.19
CA LEU A 41 -9.24 -0.40 -13.32
C LEU A 41 -9.41 0.41 -14.59
N ASP A 42 -8.31 0.71 -15.26
CA ASP A 42 -8.32 1.32 -16.57
C ASP A 42 -8.03 0.23 -17.60
N LEU A 43 -8.99 0.02 -18.51
CA LEU A 43 -8.95 -1.00 -19.55
C LEU A 43 -8.71 -0.34 -20.91
N THR A 44 -7.92 -1.00 -21.73
CA THR A 44 -7.68 -0.62 -23.14
C THR A 44 -7.82 -1.83 -24.05
N ASN A 45 -8.04 -1.59 -25.34
CA ASN A 45 -8.34 -2.62 -26.35
C ASN A 45 -9.49 -3.56 -25.92
N CYS A 46 -10.53 -2.99 -25.30
CA CYS A 46 -11.60 -3.78 -24.69
C CYS A 46 -12.35 -4.61 -25.75
N GLN A 47 -12.43 -5.91 -25.49
CA GLN A 47 -13.26 -6.85 -26.25
C GLN A 47 -14.39 -7.38 -25.37
N ALA A 48 -15.53 -7.68 -26.00
CA ALA A 48 -16.64 -8.32 -25.32
C ALA A 48 -16.22 -9.71 -24.81
N GLY A 49 -16.65 -10.04 -23.59
CA GLY A 49 -16.31 -11.32 -22.98
C GLY A 49 -16.13 -11.24 -21.47
N ARG A 50 -15.68 -12.34 -20.90
CA ARG A 50 -15.51 -12.51 -19.46
C ARG A 50 -14.04 -12.68 -19.12
N PHE A 51 -13.60 -12.01 -18.07
CA PHE A 51 -12.28 -12.26 -17.47
C PHE A 51 -12.37 -12.31 -15.94
N VAL A 52 -11.33 -12.89 -15.34
CA VAL A 52 -11.22 -13.03 -13.88
C VAL A 52 -10.11 -12.12 -13.39
N LEU A 53 -10.44 -11.31 -12.38
CA LEU A 53 -9.57 -10.34 -11.76
C LEU A 53 -9.25 -10.78 -10.33
N PRO A 54 -7.98 -11.05 -9.99
CA PRO A 54 -7.56 -11.23 -8.61
C PRO A 54 -7.54 -9.89 -7.85
N LEU A 55 -7.86 -9.90 -6.55
CA LEU A 55 -7.93 -8.71 -5.69
C LEU A 55 -6.78 -8.63 -4.67
N GLY A 56 -6.02 -9.71 -4.45
CA GLY A 56 -4.81 -9.68 -3.60
C GLY A 56 -5.04 -9.59 -2.08
N PHE A 57 -6.25 -9.95 -1.62
CA PHE A 57 -6.62 -9.99 -0.19
C PHE A 57 -7.19 -11.36 0.19
N GLY A 58 -7.22 -11.70 1.48
CA GLY A 58 -7.67 -13.01 1.97
C GLY A 58 -9.19 -13.27 1.90
N GLY A 59 -9.95 -12.37 1.27
CA GLY A 59 -11.38 -12.47 1.07
C GLY A 59 -11.97 -11.16 0.55
N MET A 60 -13.20 -11.24 0.03
CA MET A 60 -13.97 -10.09 -0.45
C MET A 60 -15.29 -10.00 0.32
N GLY A 61 -15.44 -8.94 1.12
CA GLY A 61 -16.70 -8.60 1.74
C GLY A 61 -17.65 -7.91 0.74
N ARG A 62 -18.62 -7.15 1.27
CA ARG A 62 -19.65 -6.44 0.49
C ARG A 62 -19.04 -5.65 -0.67
N LEU A 63 -19.28 -6.11 -1.90
CA LEU A 63 -18.88 -5.42 -3.13
C LEU A 63 -19.85 -4.26 -3.43
N GLU A 64 -19.28 -3.10 -3.74
CA GLU A 64 -20.00 -1.86 -4.08
C GLU A 64 -19.43 -1.30 -5.38
N VAL A 65 -20.20 -1.36 -6.46
CA VAL A 65 -19.81 -0.74 -7.74
C VAL A 65 -20.09 0.77 -7.67
N GLN A 66 -19.07 1.59 -7.91
CA GLN A 66 -19.19 3.06 -7.84
C GLN A 66 -19.29 3.69 -9.22
N ALA A 67 -18.52 3.18 -10.18
CA ALA A 67 -18.57 3.61 -11.56
C ALA A 67 -18.28 2.41 -12.45
N ALA A 68 -19.19 2.11 -13.36
CA ALA A 68 -18.99 1.15 -14.42
C ALA A 68 -19.81 1.58 -15.64
N PRO A 69 -19.32 1.37 -16.88
CA PRO A 69 -20.12 1.56 -18.08
C PRO A 69 -21.35 0.67 -18.08
N ASP A 70 -22.36 1.12 -18.83
CA ASP A 70 -23.60 0.39 -19.00
C ASP A 70 -23.36 -1.04 -19.52
N GLY A 71 -24.02 -2.01 -18.89
CA GLY A 71 -23.94 -3.42 -19.26
C GLY A 71 -22.72 -4.18 -18.74
N VAL A 72 -21.76 -3.51 -18.08
CA VAL A 72 -20.66 -4.21 -17.39
C VAL A 72 -21.18 -4.85 -16.11
N VAL A 73 -20.88 -6.13 -15.91
CA VAL A 73 -21.32 -6.89 -14.73
C VAL A 73 -20.12 -7.37 -13.92
N LEU A 74 -20.12 -7.06 -12.63
CA LEU A 74 -19.09 -7.48 -11.66
C LEU A 74 -19.70 -8.54 -10.74
N LYS A 75 -19.19 -9.77 -10.80
CA LYS A 75 -19.68 -10.90 -9.99
C LYS A 75 -18.57 -11.41 -9.07
N PRO A 76 -18.71 -11.32 -7.74
CA PRO A 76 -17.76 -11.96 -6.83
C PRO A 76 -17.87 -13.47 -7.00
N VAL A 77 -16.74 -14.15 -7.24
CA VAL A 77 -16.74 -15.61 -7.35
C VAL A 77 -16.90 -16.18 -5.94
N PRO A 78 -17.87 -17.06 -5.67
CA PRO A 78 -18.08 -17.57 -4.32
C PRO A 78 -16.96 -18.52 -3.87
N GLY A 79 -16.42 -18.29 -2.68
CA GLY A 79 -15.45 -19.16 -2.02
C GLY A 79 -14.98 -18.55 -0.69
N LYS A 80 -14.67 -19.40 0.30
CA LYS A 80 -14.34 -18.96 1.67
C LYS A 80 -13.08 -18.08 1.76
N GLU A 81 -12.21 -18.15 0.75
CA GLU A 81 -11.01 -17.32 0.55
C GLU A 81 -11.01 -16.67 -0.84
N SER A 82 -12.18 -16.61 -1.48
CA SER A 82 -12.30 -16.06 -2.83
C SER A 82 -11.97 -14.58 -2.83
N SER A 83 -10.88 -14.28 -3.53
CA SER A 83 -10.37 -12.94 -3.76
C SER A 83 -10.39 -12.62 -5.25
N THR A 84 -11.32 -13.24 -5.97
CA THR A 84 -11.46 -13.11 -7.42
C THR A 84 -12.81 -12.51 -7.77
N LEU A 85 -12.76 -11.55 -8.67
CA LEU A 85 -13.91 -10.88 -9.25
C LEU A 85 -14.00 -11.29 -10.71
N GLU A 86 -15.16 -11.78 -11.11
CA GLU A 86 -15.47 -11.99 -12.51
C GLU A 86 -16.04 -10.72 -13.10
N ILE A 87 -15.46 -10.25 -14.20
CA ILE A 87 -15.91 -9.05 -14.92
C ILE A 87 -16.38 -9.49 -16.30
N GLU A 88 -17.61 -9.14 -16.63
CA GLU A 88 -18.25 -9.38 -17.91
C GLU A 88 -18.39 -8.06 -18.66
N LEU A 89 -17.73 -7.96 -19.82
CA LEU A 89 -17.76 -6.81 -20.72
C LEU A 89 -18.81 -7.05 -21.82
N PRO A 90 -19.79 -6.14 -21.99
CA PRO A 90 -20.84 -6.29 -22.98
C PRO A 90 -20.32 -6.11 -24.43
N PRO A 91 -21.04 -6.66 -25.43
CA PRO A 91 -20.79 -6.31 -26.82
C PRO A 91 -20.99 -4.82 -27.06
N GLY A 92 -20.07 -4.22 -27.82
CA GLY A 92 -20.11 -2.77 -28.13
C GLY A 92 -19.50 -1.87 -27.05
N ILE A 93 -18.78 -2.43 -26.07
CA ILE A 93 -18.02 -1.62 -25.10
C ILE A 93 -17.00 -0.72 -25.80
N ALA A 94 -16.78 0.47 -25.26
CA ALA A 94 -15.76 1.38 -25.74
C ALA A 94 -14.37 0.74 -25.66
N ALA A 95 -13.50 1.03 -26.64
CA ALA A 95 -12.16 0.45 -26.70
C ALA A 95 -11.30 0.78 -25.47
N SER A 96 -11.57 1.90 -24.80
CA SER A 96 -11.00 2.24 -23.49
C SER A 96 -12.11 2.61 -22.52
N THR A 97 -12.00 2.09 -21.29
CA THR A 97 -12.97 2.35 -20.23
C THR A 97 -12.31 2.28 -18.86
N SER A 98 -12.93 2.91 -17.87
CA SER A 98 -12.55 2.79 -16.46
C SER A 98 -13.67 2.15 -15.64
N LEU A 99 -13.29 1.35 -14.64
CA LEU A 99 -14.18 0.73 -13.67
C LEU A 99 -13.71 1.10 -12.26
N ARG A 100 -14.64 1.48 -11.39
CA ARG A 100 -14.37 1.75 -9.99
C ARG A 100 -15.34 1.01 -9.10
N PHE A 101 -14.80 0.26 -8.14
CA PHE A 101 -15.59 -0.47 -7.16
C PHE A 101 -14.86 -0.53 -5.82
N ALA A 102 -15.60 -0.73 -4.74
CA ALA A 102 -15.05 -0.93 -3.41
C ALA A 102 -15.52 -2.25 -2.81
N PHE A 103 -14.73 -2.78 -1.89
CA PHE A 103 -15.10 -3.93 -1.08
C PHE A 103 -14.44 -3.85 0.30
N ALA A 104 -15.02 -4.54 1.27
CA ALA A 104 -14.40 -4.73 2.57
C ALA A 104 -13.37 -5.86 2.50
N ALA A 105 -12.13 -5.60 2.92
CA ALA A 105 -11.08 -6.62 3.05
C ALA A 105 -10.83 -6.87 4.55
N PRO A 106 -11.24 -8.04 5.09
CA PRO A 106 -10.99 -8.38 6.48
C PRO A 106 -9.51 -8.77 6.70
N ASP A 107 -9.06 -8.67 7.95
CA ASP A 107 -7.77 -9.20 8.42
C ASP A 107 -6.51 -8.69 7.68
N VAL A 108 -6.57 -7.49 7.12
CA VAL A 108 -5.41 -6.85 6.45
C VAL A 108 -4.33 -6.49 7.47
N LEU A 109 -4.75 -6.03 8.66
CA LEU A 109 -3.87 -5.66 9.75
C LEU A 109 -4.17 -6.57 10.95
N GLY A 110 -3.15 -7.29 11.43
CA GLY A 110 -3.34 -8.23 12.52
C GLY A 110 -2.06 -8.53 13.29
N ARG A 111 -2.18 -9.21 14.42
CA ARG A 111 -1.01 -9.64 15.20
C ARG A 111 -0.27 -10.75 14.44
N PRO A 112 1.07 -10.83 14.58
CA PRO A 112 1.83 -11.95 14.04
C PRO A 112 1.27 -13.27 14.59
N LYS A 113 0.75 -14.13 13.70
CA LYS A 113 0.41 -15.52 14.04
C LYS A 113 1.72 -16.23 14.36
N MET A 114 1.95 -16.55 15.62
CA MET A 114 3.10 -17.35 16.05
C MET A 114 2.79 -18.82 15.84
N ALA A 115 3.66 -19.55 15.14
CA ALA A 115 3.61 -21.00 15.13
C ALA A 115 3.97 -21.51 16.54
N ALA A 116 3.32 -22.59 16.98
CA ALA A 116 3.58 -23.17 18.30
C ALA A 116 5.06 -23.51 18.45
N GLY A 117 5.74 -22.87 19.41
CA GLY A 117 7.15 -23.12 19.75
C GLY A 117 8.17 -22.11 19.23
N GLU A 118 7.80 -21.11 18.41
CA GLU A 118 8.73 -20.08 17.96
C GLU A 118 8.78 -18.89 18.94
N LYS A 119 9.96 -18.36 19.27
CA LYS A 119 10.08 -17.14 20.10
C LYS A 119 9.68 -15.91 19.28
N ALA A 120 8.91 -15.00 19.89
CA ALA A 120 8.45 -13.78 19.23
C ALA A 120 9.66 -12.94 18.77
N LYS A 121 9.89 -12.85 17.46
CA LYS A 121 10.91 -11.96 16.86
C LYS A 121 10.46 -10.50 16.77
N SER A 122 9.23 -10.20 17.18
CA SER A 122 8.64 -8.86 17.14
C SER A 122 8.22 -8.42 18.54
N ALA A 123 8.26 -7.10 18.79
CA ALA A 123 7.81 -6.55 20.06
C ALA A 123 6.32 -6.83 20.29
N ALA A 124 5.90 -6.88 21.56
CA ALA A 124 4.54 -7.27 21.95
C ALA A 124 3.44 -6.42 21.29
N ASP A 125 3.75 -5.16 20.96
CA ASP A 125 2.81 -4.20 20.35
C ASP A 125 2.93 -4.09 18.83
N THR A 126 3.72 -4.94 18.17
CA THR A 126 3.87 -4.92 16.71
C THR A 126 2.71 -5.64 16.03
N GLN A 127 2.00 -4.91 15.18
CA GLN A 127 1.03 -5.45 14.23
C GLN A 127 1.68 -5.64 12.86
N LEU A 128 1.16 -6.55 12.06
CA LEU A 128 1.62 -6.82 10.71
C LEU A 128 0.50 -6.49 9.73
N LEU A 129 0.81 -5.59 8.81
CA LEU A 129 -0.01 -5.37 7.62
C LEU A 129 0.50 -6.29 6.52
N ARG A 130 -0.39 -7.08 5.91
CA ARG A 130 -0.02 -8.06 4.89
C ARG A 130 -0.81 -7.82 3.61
N HIS A 131 -0.07 -7.74 2.50
CA HIS A 131 -0.63 -7.74 1.17
C HIS A 131 0.13 -8.74 0.28
N SER A 132 -0.60 -9.53 -0.49
CA SER A 132 -0.03 -10.47 -1.46
C SER A 132 -0.95 -10.55 -2.67
N PHE A 133 -0.42 -10.19 -3.82
CA PHE A 133 -1.13 -10.23 -5.08
C PHE A 133 -0.40 -11.15 -6.07
N VAL A 134 -1.18 -11.97 -6.77
CA VAL A 134 -0.70 -12.84 -7.85
C VAL A 134 -1.61 -12.59 -9.04
N ASN A 135 -1.02 -12.25 -10.19
CA ASN A 135 -1.79 -12.13 -11.42
C ASN A 135 -2.10 -13.54 -11.95
N THR A 136 -3.21 -14.12 -11.52
CA THR A 136 -3.70 -15.42 -12.02
C THR A 136 -4.51 -15.30 -13.30
N GLY A 137 -4.90 -14.07 -13.68
CA GLY A 137 -5.68 -13.78 -14.88
C GLY A 137 -4.85 -13.89 -16.15
N ALA A 138 -5.55 -14.05 -17.29
CA ALA A 138 -4.91 -14.09 -18.60
C ALA A 138 -4.49 -12.70 -19.12
N LEU A 139 -4.99 -11.62 -18.51
CA LEU A 139 -4.71 -10.25 -18.93
C LEU A 139 -3.41 -9.77 -18.29
N GLU A 140 -2.56 -9.12 -19.09
CA GLU A 140 -1.41 -8.39 -18.58
C GLU A 140 -1.88 -7.10 -17.90
N ILE A 141 -1.20 -6.74 -16.81
CA ILE A 141 -1.40 -5.48 -16.09
C ILE A 141 -0.22 -4.58 -16.38
N GLY A 142 -0.46 -3.47 -17.09
CA GLY A 142 0.54 -2.47 -17.44
C GLY A 142 1.16 -1.84 -16.19
N VAL A 143 0.33 -1.30 -15.29
CA VAL A 143 0.78 -0.77 -13.99
C VAL A 143 -0.13 -1.26 -12.86
N TYR A 144 0.47 -1.88 -11.85
CA TYR A 144 -0.16 -2.26 -10.60
C TYR A 144 0.27 -1.32 -9.48
N GLU A 145 -0.71 -0.75 -8.79
CA GLU A 145 -0.54 0.20 -7.70
C GLU A 145 -1.37 -0.22 -6.50
N LEU A 146 -0.76 -0.18 -5.32
CA LEU A 146 -1.44 -0.30 -4.05
C LEU A 146 -0.99 0.85 -3.15
N SER A 147 -1.92 1.67 -2.72
CA SER A 147 -1.70 2.73 -1.74
C SER A 147 -2.41 2.35 -0.45
N VAL A 148 -1.70 2.27 0.66
CA VAL A 148 -2.24 1.88 1.97
C VAL A 148 -2.21 3.07 2.90
N GLN A 149 -3.34 3.38 3.52
CA GLN A 149 -3.46 4.40 4.56
C GLN A 149 -3.76 3.76 5.91
N LEU A 150 -2.94 4.03 6.92
CA LEU A 150 -3.14 3.53 8.28
C LEU A 150 -4.04 4.47 9.10
N PRO A 151 -4.67 3.97 10.17
CA PRO A 151 -5.25 4.81 11.22
C PRO A 151 -4.25 5.83 11.77
N GLY A 152 -4.72 7.02 12.16
CA GLY A 152 -3.87 8.13 12.57
C GLY A 152 -3.04 7.88 13.85
N ASP A 153 -3.39 6.88 14.65
CA ASP A 153 -2.67 6.47 15.86
C ASP A 153 -1.62 5.37 15.59
N LEU A 154 -1.47 4.94 14.34
CA LEU A 154 -0.54 3.90 13.92
C LEU A 154 0.54 4.45 12.98
N ARG A 155 1.71 3.83 12.99
CA ARG A 155 2.84 4.16 12.14
C ARG A 155 3.56 2.93 11.64
N VAL A 156 4.11 3.02 10.43
CA VAL A 156 4.99 1.97 9.90
C VAL A 156 6.37 2.13 10.55
N GLN A 157 6.79 1.09 11.29
CA GLN A 157 8.13 1.03 11.88
C GLN A 157 9.17 0.58 10.84
N LYS A 158 8.84 -0.44 10.05
CA LYS A 158 9.71 -0.96 8.99
C LYS A 158 8.94 -1.77 7.96
N ILE A 159 9.51 -1.88 6.76
CA ILE A 159 9.11 -2.85 5.74
C ILE A 159 9.77 -4.18 6.13
N ALA A 160 8.96 -5.18 6.50
CA ALA A 160 9.45 -6.48 6.92
C ALA A 160 9.78 -7.38 5.74
N GLU A 161 8.90 -7.39 4.73
CA GLU A 161 9.07 -8.17 3.51
C GLU A 161 8.55 -7.37 2.31
N GLN A 162 9.22 -7.53 1.17
CA GLN A 162 8.74 -7.04 -0.12
C GLN A 162 9.15 -8.00 -1.22
N LEU A 163 8.21 -8.31 -2.13
CA LEU A 163 8.44 -9.08 -3.33
C LEU A 163 7.86 -8.33 -4.55
N PRO A 164 8.53 -8.33 -5.71
CA PRO A 164 9.89 -8.85 -5.93
C PRO A 164 10.96 -8.11 -5.11
N LYS A 165 12.06 -8.79 -4.76
CA LYS A 165 13.15 -8.15 -4.01
C LYS A 165 13.72 -6.99 -4.85
N PRO A 166 13.96 -5.81 -4.24
CA PRO A 166 14.55 -4.69 -4.95
C PRO A 166 15.93 -5.09 -5.49
N LYS A 167 16.19 -4.75 -6.75
CA LYS A 167 17.53 -4.93 -7.34
C LYS A 167 18.37 -3.70 -7.03
N ARG A 168 19.70 -3.88 -6.98
CA ARG A 168 20.66 -2.78 -6.76
C ARG A 168 20.54 -1.65 -7.81
N ASN A 169 20.02 -1.97 -8.99
CA ASN A 169 19.84 -1.04 -10.10
C ASN A 169 18.41 -0.47 -10.20
N ASP A 170 17.51 -0.81 -9.28
CA ASP A 170 16.18 -0.20 -9.25
C ASP A 170 16.34 1.26 -8.79
N VAL A 171 16.04 2.22 -9.68
CA VAL A 171 16.19 3.66 -9.46
C VAL A 171 15.27 4.17 -8.33
N LEU A 172 14.15 3.47 -8.10
CA LEU A 172 13.16 3.86 -7.11
C LEU A 172 12.77 2.65 -6.24
N PRO A 173 12.57 2.86 -4.92
CA PRO A 173 12.05 1.81 -4.06
C PRO A 173 10.61 1.48 -4.47
N ARG A 174 10.32 0.18 -4.59
CA ARG A 174 9.03 -0.37 -5.00
C ARG A 174 7.95 -0.11 -3.95
N VAL A 175 8.34 -0.20 -2.68
CA VAL A 175 7.54 0.20 -1.54
C VAL A 175 8.06 1.53 -1.01
N ARG A 176 7.21 2.55 -1.00
CA ARG A 176 7.50 3.87 -0.43
C ARG A 176 6.65 4.06 0.81
N LEU A 177 7.23 4.64 1.85
CA LEU A 177 6.44 5.12 2.98
C LEU A 177 6.04 6.54 2.65
N ASP A 178 4.74 6.80 2.65
CA ASP A 178 4.20 8.14 2.39
C ASP A 178 3.34 8.61 3.57
N ARG A 179 3.00 9.89 3.56
CA ARG A 179 2.08 10.49 4.52
C ARG A 179 1.02 11.31 3.77
N THR A 180 -0.19 10.79 3.75
CA THR A 180 -1.35 11.43 3.13
C THR A 180 -2.30 11.89 4.23
N ASP A 181 -2.75 13.14 4.19
CA ASP A 181 -3.71 13.70 5.15
C ASP A 181 -3.29 13.53 6.62
N GLY A 182 -1.99 13.62 6.90
CA GLY A 182 -1.41 13.44 8.24
C GLY A 182 -1.31 11.98 8.72
N ARG A 183 -1.96 11.04 8.03
CA ARG A 183 -1.89 9.59 8.27
C ARG A 183 -0.68 9.00 7.57
N GLN A 184 0.03 8.09 8.23
CA GLN A 184 1.14 7.38 7.59
C GLN A 184 0.61 6.23 6.75
N GLY A 185 1.26 5.99 5.61
CA GLY A 185 0.88 4.95 4.68
C GLY A 185 2.08 4.28 4.02
N ALA A 186 1.78 3.46 3.02
CA ALA A 186 2.77 2.90 2.13
C ALA A 186 2.20 2.68 0.74
N ASP A 187 3.00 2.98 -0.27
CA ASP A 187 2.66 2.79 -1.67
C ASP A 187 3.54 1.69 -2.26
N LEU A 188 2.94 0.78 -3.00
CA LEU A 188 3.57 -0.30 -3.75
C LEU A 188 3.24 -0.10 -5.22
N GLN A 189 4.26 -0.04 -6.08
CA GLN A 189 4.08 0.09 -7.52
C GLN A 189 4.92 -0.96 -8.28
N LEU A 190 4.29 -1.60 -9.27
CA LEU A 190 4.92 -2.58 -10.15
C LEU A 190 4.41 -2.41 -11.59
N ALA A 191 5.29 -2.47 -12.58
CA ALA A 191 4.91 -2.38 -13.99
C ALA A 191 5.05 -3.72 -14.70
N ASN A 192 4.25 -3.91 -15.76
CA ASN A 192 4.23 -5.05 -16.68
C ASN A 192 4.07 -6.39 -15.95
N MET A 193 3.02 -6.54 -15.16
CA MET A 193 2.73 -7.80 -14.48
C MET A 193 2.05 -8.78 -15.42
N LYS A 194 2.76 -9.86 -15.74
CA LYS A 194 2.27 -10.95 -16.58
C LYS A 194 1.54 -12.00 -15.75
N GLN A 195 0.86 -12.91 -16.43
CA GLN A 195 0.24 -14.06 -15.77
C GLN A 195 1.30 -14.86 -15.00
N GLY A 196 1.02 -15.17 -13.74
CA GLY A 196 1.90 -15.86 -12.81
C GLY A 196 2.83 -14.95 -12.01
N ASP A 197 2.95 -13.66 -12.37
CA ASP A 197 3.73 -12.72 -11.59
C ASP A 197 3.08 -12.44 -10.25
N ARG A 198 3.92 -12.23 -9.23
CA ARG A 198 3.48 -11.99 -7.86
C ARG A 198 4.19 -10.80 -7.25
N THR A 199 3.46 -10.07 -6.43
CA THR A 199 3.96 -8.97 -5.62
C THR A 199 3.44 -9.10 -4.19
N SER A 200 4.27 -8.76 -3.21
CA SER A 200 3.84 -8.80 -1.81
C SER A 200 4.52 -7.72 -1.00
N MET A 201 3.85 -7.30 0.05
CA MET A 201 4.33 -6.31 1.00
C MET A 201 3.90 -6.72 2.41
N VAL A 202 4.85 -6.71 3.34
CA VAL A 202 4.59 -6.89 4.77
C VAL A 202 5.18 -5.72 5.53
N LEU A 203 4.36 -5.01 6.29
CA LEU A 203 4.78 -3.87 7.09
C LEU A 203 4.64 -4.18 8.58
N ASN A 204 5.66 -3.81 9.35
CA ASN A 204 5.55 -3.77 10.81
C ASN A 204 4.93 -2.44 11.20
N VAL A 205 3.75 -2.51 11.81
CA VAL A 205 2.98 -1.37 12.26
C VAL A 205 3.03 -1.32 13.79
N VAL A 206 3.28 -0.14 14.34
CA VAL A 206 3.32 0.10 15.80
C VAL A 206 2.48 1.33 16.13
N SER A 207 2.13 1.50 17.40
CA SER A 207 1.48 2.72 17.83
C SER A 207 2.38 3.95 17.60
N ALA A 208 1.77 5.05 17.16
CA ALA A 208 2.41 6.34 16.96
C ALA A 208 2.49 7.16 18.25
N ARG A 209 2.16 6.57 19.42
CA ARG A 209 2.14 7.27 20.71
C ARG A 209 3.50 7.88 21.03
N HIS A 210 3.52 9.18 21.24
CA HIS A 210 4.67 9.88 21.78
C HIS A 210 4.87 9.44 23.25
N SER A 211 6.06 8.94 23.58
CA SER A 211 6.36 8.55 24.95
C SER A 211 6.67 9.79 25.79
N TYR A 212 5.63 10.37 26.40
CA TYR A 212 5.78 11.49 27.33
C TYR A 212 6.66 11.14 28.54
N GLY A 213 6.70 9.86 28.95
CA GLY A 213 7.58 9.39 30.03
C GLY A 213 9.06 9.59 29.71
N TRP A 214 9.49 9.28 28.48
CA TRP A 214 10.86 9.54 28.04
C TRP A 214 11.16 11.03 27.92
N LEU A 215 10.17 11.84 27.53
CA LEU A 215 10.32 13.29 27.48
C LEU A 215 10.54 13.86 28.90
N LEU A 216 9.75 13.41 29.88
CA LEU A 216 9.91 13.80 31.28
C LEU A 216 11.25 13.30 31.86
N ALA A 217 11.66 12.08 31.55
CA ALA A 217 12.96 11.56 31.97
C ALA A 217 14.12 12.37 31.36
N GLY A 218 14.02 12.72 30.08
CA GLY A 218 14.99 13.60 29.41
C GLY A 218 15.03 15.00 30.01
N LEU A 219 13.87 15.56 30.39
CA LEU A 219 13.77 16.85 31.08
C LEU A 219 14.41 16.79 32.48
N ALA A 220 14.15 15.72 33.23
CA ALA A 220 14.77 15.53 34.53
C ALA A 220 16.31 15.39 34.42
N LEU A 221 16.78 14.65 33.41
CA LEU A 221 18.21 14.49 33.14
C LEU A 221 18.87 15.81 32.74
N SER A 222 18.22 16.63 31.90
CA SER A 222 18.74 17.94 31.49
C SER A 222 18.79 18.92 32.66
N LEU A 223 17.78 18.92 33.53
CA LEU A 223 17.78 19.68 34.79
C LEU A 223 18.91 19.25 35.72
N ALA A 224 19.08 17.94 35.93
CA ALA A 224 20.16 17.40 36.75
C ALA A 224 21.55 17.77 36.18
N TYR A 225 21.70 17.72 34.85
CA TYR A 225 22.91 18.12 34.15
C TYR A 225 23.22 19.61 34.35
N LEU A 226 22.23 20.50 34.22
CA LEU A 226 22.39 21.94 34.45
C LEU A 226 22.79 22.26 35.90
N VAL A 227 22.20 21.57 36.88
CA VAL A 227 22.57 21.73 38.30
C VAL A 227 24.00 21.22 38.55
N GLY A 228 24.36 20.08 37.96
CA GLY A 228 25.71 19.52 38.05
C GLY A 228 26.78 20.41 37.39
N PHE A 229 26.45 21.14 36.33
CA PHE A 229 27.37 22.07 35.66
C PHE A 229 27.43 23.45 36.32
N ARG A 230 26.46 23.83 37.14
CA ARG A 230 26.46 25.11 37.87
C ARG A 230 27.68 25.23 38.79
N SER A 231 28.20 24.13 39.33
CA SER A 231 29.43 24.12 40.14
C SER A 231 30.70 24.32 39.32
N LEU A 232 30.70 23.98 38.03
CA LEU A 232 31.84 24.21 37.13
C LEU A 232 31.89 25.64 36.58
N VAL A 233 30.72 26.29 36.43
CA VAL A 233 30.64 27.69 35.95
C VAL A 233 30.93 28.69 37.08
N LYS A 234 30.70 28.31 38.34
CA LYS A 234 31.23 29.05 39.49
C LYS A 234 32.70 28.69 39.70
N ALA A 235 33.55 29.15 38.79
CA ALA A 235 34.97 29.29 39.11
C ALA A 235 35.07 30.30 40.26
N ASP A 236 35.51 29.85 41.44
CA ASP A 236 35.84 30.76 42.53
C ASP A 236 36.90 31.75 42.03
N PRO A 237 36.72 33.07 42.25
CA PRO A 237 37.76 34.04 41.91
C PRO A 237 39.02 33.70 42.73
N SER A 238 40.12 33.40 42.03
CA SER A 238 41.42 33.14 42.64
C SER A 238 41.77 34.24 43.67
N PRO A 239 42.27 33.91 44.86
CA PRO A 239 42.52 34.85 45.95
C PRO A 239 43.76 35.76 45.75
N GLU A 240 44.16 36.04 44.51
CA GLU A 240 45.42 36.72 44.21
C GLU A 240 45.29 38.24 43.94
N SER A 241 44.10 38.83 44.15
CA SER A 241 43.85 40.25 43.81
C SER A 241 43.63 41.19 45.00
N GLN A 242 43.95 40.80 46.23
CA GLN A 242 43.72 41.66 47.42
C GLN A 242 44.98 42.24 48.09
N SER A 243 46.19 41.99 47.58
CA SER A 243 47.43 42.47 48.21
C SER A 243 48.20 43.44 47.30
N ALA A 244 47.58 44.58 46.96
CA ALA A 244 48.32 45.75 46.48
C ALA A 244 47.53 47.06 46.66
N GLN A 245 47.47 47.57 47.89
CA GLN A 245 47.30 49.01 48.12
C GLN A 245 48.39 49.49 49.08
N PRO A 246 49.34 50.33 48.63
CA PRO A 246 50.36 50.90 49.49
C PRO A 246 49.76 52.08 50.27
N SER A 247 50.17 52.21 51.54
CA SER A 247 50.01 53.42 52.34
C SER A 247 51.21 54.34 52.15
#